data_AF-A0A838PQ01-F1
#
_entry.id   AF-A0A838PQ01-F1
#
_cell.length_a   1.000
_cell.length_b   1.000
_cell.length_c   1.000
_cell.angle_alpha   90.00
_cell.angle_beta   90.00
_cell.angle_gamma   90.00
#
_symmetry.space_group_name_H-M   'P 1'
#
loop_
_entity.id
_entity.type
_entity.pdbx_description
1 polymer ?
#
loop_
_entity_poly.entity_id
_entity_poly.type
_entity_poly.pdbx_seq_one_letter_code
_entity_poly.pdbx_strand_id
1 'polypeptide(L)'
;PAHTLPSLKRLLPDFTLEEAGFEQQYRLMRLALEASRDELIVIEGEALRRSPAAVVEGYCRRVGLSFLPESLRWQAGLVADWRRWEDWHGDVAASTEIRPPSASREPGRPEGVNLDVYASCLDYYEKMIELGGLSRG
;
A
#
# COMPACT_ATOMS: atom_id res chain seq x y z
N PRO A 1 2.31 4.31 -6.63
CA PRO A 1 2.14 4.07 -8.10
C PRO A 1 3.27 3.26 -8.76
N ALA A 2 4.55 3.63 -8.55
CA ALA A 2 5.70 3.03 -9.25
C ALA A 2 5.86 1.51 -9.06
N HIS A 3 5.54 0.99 -7.88
CA HIS A 3 5.55 -0.46 -7.62
C HIS A 3 4.21 -1.13 -7.93
N THR A 4 3.10 -0.45 -7.62
CA THR A 4 1.73 -0.96 -7.78
C THR A 4 1.38 -1.24 -9.24
N LEU A 5 1.59 -0.29 -10.15
CA LEU A 5 1.12 -0.39 -11.53
C LEU A 5 1.82 -1.49 -12.34
N PRO A 6 3.16 -1.66 -12.28
CA PRO A 6 3.79 -2.80 -12.94
C PRO A 6 3.34 -4.14 -12.35
N SER A 7 3.09 -4.21 -11.04
CA SER A 7 2.56 -5.43 -10.42
C SER A 7 1.16 -5.74 -10.93
N LEU A 8 0.28 -4.74 -10.98
CA LEU A 8 -1.08 -4.85 -11.50
C LEU A 8 -1.08 -5.29 -12.96
N LYS A 9 -0.24 -4.69 -13.80
CA LYS A 9 -0.13 -5.02 -15.22
C LYS A 9 0.23 -6.49 -15.48
N ARG A 10 1.04 -7.12 -14.63
CA ARG A 10 1.37 -8.55 -14.79
C ARG A 10 0.14 -9.45 -14.67
N LEU A 11 -0.84 -9.05 -13.85
CA LEU A 11 -2.05 -9.82 -13.59
C LEU A 11 -3.21 -9.38 -14.48
N LEU A 12 -3.31 -8.09 -14.75
CA LEU A 12 -4.34 -7.46 -15.58
C LEU A 12 -3.63 -6.56 -16.62
N PRO A 13 -3.19 -7.10 -17.77
CA PRO A 13 -2.38 -6.35 -18.75
C PRO A 13 -3.05 -5.08 -19.30
N ASP A 14 -4.38 -5.10 -19.37
CA ASP A 14 -5.26 -4.09 -19.94
C ASP A 14 -6.09 -3.36 -18.87
N PHE A 15 -5.57 -3.26 -17.64
CA PHE A 15 -6.26 -2.57 -16.54
C PHE A 15 -6.59 -1.11 -16.89
N THR A 16 -7.71 -0.64 -16.38
CA THR A 16 -8.21 0.73 -16.46
C THR A 16 -7.73 1.58 -15.28
N LEU A 17 -7.83 2.91 -15.40
CA LEU A 17 -7.54 3.82 -14.27
C LEU A 17 -8.39 3.52 -13.02
N GLU A 18 -9.63 3.06 -13.24
CA GLU A 18 -10.52 2.64 -12.16
C GLU A 18 -10.00 1.39 -11.44
N GLU A 19 -9.53 0.38 -12.19
CA GLU A 19 -8.92 -0.82 -11.61
C GLU A 19 -7.57 -0.54 -10.93
N ALA A 20 -6.86 0.51 -11.34
CA ALA A 20 -5.68 0.99 -10.62
C ALA A 20 -6.02 1.60 -9.24
N GLY A 21 -7.23 2.13 -9.07
CA GLY A 21 -7.83 2.45 -7.77
C GLY A 21 -7.33 3.71 -7.06
N PHE A 22 -6.36 4.46 -7.61
CA PHE A 22 -5.78 5.63 -6.93
C PHE A 22 -6.78 6.77 -6.74
N GLU A 23 -7.62 7.02 -7.74
CA GLU A 23 -8.69 8.02 -7.63
C GLU A 23 -9.73 7.62 -6.58
N GLN A 24 -10.11 6.34 -6.59
CA GLN A 24 -11.09 5.75 -5.69
C GLN A 24 -10.59 5.83 -4.24
N GLN A 25 -9.32 5.53 -3.99
CA GLN A 25 -8.69 5.70 -2.68
C GLN A 25 -8.72 7.15 -2.22
N TYR A 26 -8.37 8.10 -3.08
CA TYR A 26 -8.43 9.53 -2.74
C TYR A 26 -9.86 9.98 -2.40
N ARG A 27 -10.86 9.56 -3.20
CA ARG A 27 -12.26 9.85 -2.94
C ARG A 27 -12.74 9.25 -1.61
N LEU A 28 -12.37 8.01 -1.31
CA LEU A 28 -12.69 7.35 -0.04
C LEU A 28 -12.05 8.05 1.15
N MET A 29 -10.79 8.47 1.02
CA MET A 29 -10.08 9.24 2.04
C MET A 29 -10.81 10.55 2.36
N ARG A 30 -11.24 11.28 1.34
CA ARG A 30 -12.04 12.50 1.50
C ARG A 30 -13.37 12.24 2.20
N LEU A 31 -14.10 11.21 1.76
CA LEU A 31 -15.37 10.84 2.39
C LEU A 31 -15.19 10.47 3.86
N ALA A 32 -14.13 9.76 4.21
CA ALA A 32 -13.83 9.41 5.61
C ALA A 32 -13.57 10.66 6.47
N LEU A 33 -12.81 11.63 5.95
CA LEU A 33 -12.53 12.91 6.61
C LEU A 33 -13.77 13.81 6.73
N GLU A 34 -14.69 13.74 5.77
CA GLU A 34 -15.95 14.48 5.81
C GLU A 34 -16.94 13.83 6.79
N ALA A 35 -16.92 12.49 6.93
CA ALA A 35 -17.83 11.73 7.77
C ALA A 35 -17.44 11.70 9.26
N SER A 36 -16.16 11.87 9.59
CA SER A 36 -15.68 11.86 10.97
C SER A 36 -14.82 13.07 11.29
N ARG A 37 -14.93 13.56 12.53
CA ARG A 37 -14.00 14.53 13.10
C ARG A 37 -12.78 13.87 13.74
N ASP A 38 -12.78 12.54 13.84
CA ASP A 38 -11.65 11.79 14.33
C ASP A 38 -10.49 11.90 13.36
N GLU A 39 -9.30 11.75 13.90
CA GLU A 39 -8.11 11.79 13.09
C GLU A 39 -8.00 10.57 12.19
N LEU A 40 -7.84 10.81 10.89
CA LEU A 40 -7.53 9.77 9.94
C LEU A 40 -6.05 9.36 10.07
N ILE A 41 -5.81 8.08 10.36
CA ILE A 41 -4.45 7.53 10.41
C ILE A 41 -4.12 6.93 9.05
N VAL A 42 -3.12 7.49 8.37
CA VAL A 42 -2.61 6.99 7.09
C VAL A 42 -1.28 6.29 7.30
N ILE A 43 -1.17 5.06 6.81
CA ILE A 43 0.08 4.29 6.81
C ILE A 43 0.58 4.17 5.37
N GLU A 44 1.78 4.68 5.12
CA GLU A 44 2.46 4.53 3.83
C GLU A 44 3.09 3.14 3.73
N GLY A 45 2.78 2.42 2.65
CA GLY A 45 3.15 1.00 2.50
C GLY A 45 4.67 0.77 2.49
N GLU A 46 5.45 1.64 1.85
CA GLU A 46 6.90 1.53 1.83
C GLU A 46 7.51 1.91 3.20
N ALA A 47 6.96 2.89 3.91
CA ALA A 47 7.36 3.21 5.28
C ALA A 47 7.12 2.02 6.23
N LEU A 48 5.95 1.37 6.11
CA LEU A 48 5.65 0.15 6.84
C LEU A 48 6.69 -0.94 6.54
N ARG A 49 7.07 -1.15 5.27
CA ARG A 49 8.08 -2.15 4.91
C ARG A 49 9.49 -1.78 5.38
N ARG A 50 9.86 -0.49 5.39
CA ARG A 50 11.17 -0.02 5.88
C ARG A 50 11.32 -0.23 7.38
N SER A 51 10.27 0.04 8.15
CA SER A 51 10.31 -0.03 9.61
C SER A 51 9.01 -0.59 10.21
N PRO A 52 8.70 -1.89 10.03
CA PRO A 52 7.42 -2.47 10.44
C PRO A 52 7.06 -2.25 11.91
N ALA A 53 8.01 -2.51 12.82
CA ALA A 53 7.82 -2.35 14.26
C ALA A 53 7.48 -0.91 14.63
N ALA A 54 8.26 0.06 14.16
CA ALA A 54 8.04 1.47 14.48
C ALA A 54 6.69 1.99 13.96
N VAL A 55 6.31 1.59 12.74
CA VAL A 55 5.04 2.02 12.13
C VAL A 55 3.84 1.40 12.85
N VAL A 56 3.87 0.08 13.11
CA VAL A 56 2.75 -0.61 13.78
C VAL A 56 2.65 -0.20 15.25
N GLU A 57 3.76 -0.03 15.96
CA GLU A 57 3.76 0.52 17.32
C GLU A 57 3.19 1.94 17.36
N GLY A 58 3.57 2.79 16.40
CA GLY A 58 3.02 4.13 16.22
C GLY A 58 1.51 4.12 16.00
N TYR A 59 1.02 3.21 15.15
CA TYR A 59 -0.41 2.99 14.94
C TYR A 59 -1.10 2.56 16.24
N CYS A 60 -0.62 1.49 16.89
CA CYS A 60 -1.19 0.95 18.13
C CYS A 60 -1.34 2.05 19.20
N ARG A 61 -0.28 2.84 19.42
CA ARG A 61 -0.33 3.96 20.37
C ARG A 61 -1.41 4.98 20.02
N ARG A 62 -1.60 5.28 18.74
CA ARG A 62 -2.57 6.28 18.28
C ARG A 62 -4.02 5.83 18.42
N VAL A 63 -4.27 4.53 18.29
CA VAL A 63 -5.60 3.93 18.49
C VAL A 63 -5.84 3.41 19.92
N GLY A 64 -4.88 3.58 20.84
CA GLY A 64 -5.01 3.15 22.23
C GLY A 64 -4.83 1.64 22.47
N LEU A 65 -4.12 0.95 21.59
CA LEU A 65 -3.79 -0.47 21.69
C LEU A 65 -2.36 -0.69 22.20
N SER A 66 -2.12 -1.80 22.89
CA SER A 66 -0.77 -2.28 23.19
C SER A 66 -0.13 -2.90 21.94
N PHE A 67 1.12 -2.53 21.66
CA PHE A 67 1.89 -3.15 20.58
C PHE A 67 2.36 -4.55 20.98
N LEU A 68 2.15 -5.53 20.09
CA LEU A 68 2.59 -6.90 20.24
C LEU A 68 3.65 -7.20 19.17
N PRO A 69 4.95 -7.28 19.50
CA PRO A 69 6.00 -7.53 18.50
C PRO A 69 5.79 -8.80 17.66
N GLU A 70 5.20 -9.84 18.24
CA GLU A 70 4.85 -11.10 17.60
C GLU A 70 3.79 -10.94 16.49
N SER A 71 3.01 -9.84 16.48
CA SER A 71 2.05 -9.55 15.40
C SER A 71 2.72 -9.32 14.04
N LEU A 72 4.03 -9.11 14.02
CA LEU A 72 4.84 -8.95 12.79
C LEU A 72 5.45 -10.27 12.30
N ARG A 73 5.03 -11.39 12.88
CA ARG A 73 5.51 -12.74 12.57
C ARG A 73 4.33 -13.66 12.31
N TRP A 74 4.42 -14.48 11.26
CA TRP A 74 3.40 -15.47 10.94
C TRP A 74 4.03 -16.73 10.35
N GLN A 75 3.24 -17.80 10.31
CA GLN A 75 3.63 -19.02 9.61
C GLN A 75 3.35 -18.85 8.11
N ALA A 76 4.29 -19.28 7.28
CA ALA A 76 4.10 -19.33 5.84
C ALA A 76 2.95 -20.30 5.51
N GLY A 77 2.12 -19.92 4.54
CA GLY A 77 0.97 -20.68 4.08
C GLY A 77 -0.02 -19.82 3.30
N LEU A 78 -0.78 -20.47 2.41
CA LEU A 78 -1.87 -19.81 1.71
C LEU A 78 -3.07 -19.64 2.65
N VAL A 79 -3.56 -18.42 2.80
CA VAL A 79 -4.83 -18.15 3.48
C VAL A 79 -5.96 -18.69 2.62
N ALA A 80 -6.89 -19.46 3.19
CA ALA A 80 -7.93 -20.16 2.43
C ALA A 80 -8.75 -19.23 1.51
N ASP A 81 -9.04 -18.00 1.97
CA ASP A 81 -9.80 -16.99 1.23
C ASP A 81 -9.01 -16.40 0.04
N TRP A 82 -7.69 -16.60 0.00
CA TRP A 82 -6.84 -16.09 -1.08
C TRP A 82 -6.71 -17.03 -2.27
N ARG A 83 -7.32 -18.22 -2.24
CA ARG A 83 -7.22 -19.22 -3.32
C ARG A 83 -7.49 -18.66 -4.72
N ARG A 84 -8.46 -17.75 -4.87
CA ARG A 84 -8.77 -17.13 -6.17
C ARG A 84 -7.67 -16.19 -6.68
N TRP A 85 -6.82 -15.71 -5.78
CA TRP A 85 -5.80 -14.69 -6.02
C TRP A 85 -4.41 -15.21 -5.62
N GLU A 86 -4.20 -16.52 -5.68
CA GLU A 86 -2.96 -17.14 -5.21
C GLU A 86 -1.73 -16.65 -5.99
N ASP A 87 -1.88 -16.43 -7.30
CA ASP A 87 -0.85 -15.85 -8.16
C ASP A 87 -0.44 -14.44 -7.72
N TRP A 88 -1.34 -13.71 -7.05
CA TRP A 88 -1.04 -12.39 -6.48
C TRP A 88 -0.44 -12.49 -5.07
N HIS A 89 -0.87 -13.48 -4.28
CA HIS A 89 -0.47 -13.61 -2.87
C HIS A 89 0.71 -14.55 -2.63
N GLY A 90 1.29 -15.16 -3.67
CA GLY A 90 2.38 -16.14 -3.55
C GLY A 90 3.56 -15.65 -2.70
N ASP A 91 4.02 -14.41 -2.93
CA ASP A 91 5.14 -13.83 -2.18
C ASP A 91 4.86 -13.70 -0.67
N VAL A 92 3.64 -13.32 -0.30
CA VAL A 92 3.21 -13.17 1.10
C VAL A 92 2.92 -14.53 1.73
N ALA A 93 2.29 -15.44 0.98
CA ALA A 93 2.05 -16.81 1.41
C ALA A 93 3.37 -17.55 1.72
N ALA A 94 4.45 -17.22 1.04
CA ALA A 94 5.79 -17.76 1.29
C ALA A 94 6.61 -16.94 2.31
N SER A 95 6.05 -15.89 2.91
CA SER A 95 6.76 -15.08 3.92
C SER A 95 6.32 -15.43 5.34
N THR A 96 7.14 -15.02 6.30
CA THR A 96 6.86 -15.13 7.74
C THR A 96 6.93 -13.76 8.43
N GLU A 97 7.08 -12.69 7.64
CA GLU A 97 7.25 -11.31 8.07
C GLU A 97 6.98 -10.31 6.93
N ILE A 98 6.87 -9.03 7.30
CA ILE A 98 6.87 -7.92 6.35
C ILE A 98 8.30 -7.73 5.86
N ARG A 99 8.56 -8.12 4.60
CA ARG A 99 9.89 -8.00 4.00
C ARG A 99 10.18 -6.54 3.62
N PRO A 100 11.44 -6.10 3.78
CA PRO A 100 11.84 -4.76 3.38
C PRO A 100 11.61 -4.52 1.88
N PRO A 101 11.59 -3.25 1.43
CA PRO A 101 11.59 -2.91 0.02
C PRO A 101 12.67 -3.67 -0.75
N SER A 102 12.32 -4.26 -1.88
CA SER A 102 13.30 -4.89 -2.76
C SER A 102 14.20 -3.80 -3.33
N ALA A 103 15.52 -3.94 -3.17
CA ALA A 103 16.52 -3.02 -3.68
C ALA A 103 16.67 -3.14 -5.22
N SER A 104 15.61 -2.89 -5.98
CA SER A 104 15.68 -2.75 -7.44
C SER A 104 14.31 -2.38 -8.01
N ARG A 105 14.09 -1.09 -8.16
CA ARG A 105 13.46 -0.44 -9.31
C ARG A 105 13.86 1.00 -9.13
N GLU A 106 14.69 1.52 -10.02
CA GLU A 106 15.08 2.93 -9.94
C GLU A 106 13.83 3.81 -9.81
N PRO A 107 13.91 4.95 -9.11
CA PRO A 107 12.88 5.96 -9.19
C PRO A 107 12.82 6.47 -10.63
N GLY A 108 12.02 5.79 -11.44
CA GLY A 108 12.05 5.86 -12.89
C GLY A 108 10.87 5.13 -13.49
N ARG A 109 10.54 5.55 -14.72
CA ARG A 109 9.38 5.14 -15.52
C ARG A 109 8.93 3.70 -15.22
N PRO A 110 7.68 3.49 -14.76
CA PRO A 110 7.18 2.13 -14.50
C PRO A 110 7.25 1.30 -15.79
N GLU A 111 8.02 0.22 -15.72
CA GLU A 111 8.26 -0.66 -16.87
C GLU A 111 6.93 -1.21 -17.40
N GLY A 112 6.71 -1.08 -18.72
CA GLY A 112 5.50 -1.57 -19.39
C GLY A 112 4.22 -0.78 -19.11
N VAL A 113 4.23 0.27 -18.29
CA VAL A 113 3.04 1.07 -17.96
C VAL A 113 3.01 2.36 -18.79
N ASN A 114 1.82 2.74 -19.26
CA ASN A 114 1.61 4.00 -19.98
C ASN A 114 1.93 5.19 -19.04
N LEU A 115 2.67 6.18 -19.55
CA LEU A 115 3.13 7.33 -18.76
C LEU A 115 1.98 8.23 -18.29
N ASP A 116 0.93 8.39 -19.08
CA ASP A 116 -0.25 9.18 -18.72
C ASP A 116 -1.05 8.51 -17.61
N VAL A 117 -1.13 7.17 -17.65
CA VAL A 117 -1.71 6.36 -16.57
C VAL A 117 -0.90 6.53 -15.29
N TYR A 118 0.43 6.44 -15.39
CA TYR A 118 1.32 6.65 -14.24
C TYR A 118 1.16 8.05 -13.64
N ALA A 119 1.18 9.10 -14.48
CA ALA A 119 1.03 10.48 -14.05
C ALA A 119 -0.32 10.69 -13.34
N SER A 120 -1.42 10.19 -13.92
CA SER A 120 -2.75 10.28 -13.31
C SER A 120 -2.80 9.62 -11.92
N CYS A 121 -2.23 8.42 -11.78
CA CYS A 121 -2.15 7.73 -10.49
C CYS A 121 -1.21 8.45 -9.50
N LEU A 122 -0.14 9.08 -9.99
CA LEU A 122 0.80 9.85 -9.18
C LEU A 122 0.12 11.10 -8.61
N ASP A 123 -0.65 11.82 -9.42
CA ASP A 123 -1.39 13.01 -8.96
C ASP A 123 -2.33 12.68 -7.80
N TYR A 124 -3.09 11.59 -7.88
CA TYR A 124 -3.96 11.15 -6.78
C TYR A 124 -3.18 10.67 -5.57
N TYR A 125 -2.06 9.96 -5.77
CA TYR A 125 -1.18 9.56 -4.69
C TYR A 125 -0.63 10.78 -3.93
N GLU A 126 -0.16 11.80 -4.63
CA GLU A 126 0.39 13.01 -4.03
C GLU A 126 -0.68 13.81 -3.28
N LYS A 127 -1.90 13.90 -3.82
CA LYS A 127 -3.05 14.48 -3.11
C LYS A 127 -3.37 13.75 -1.81
N MET A 128 -3.26 12.42 -1.77
CA MET A 128 -3.46 11.65 -0.52
C MET A 128 -2.35 11.90 0.50
N ILE A 129 -1.09 12.02 0.05
CA ILE A 129 0.04 12.35 0.92
C ILE A 129 -0.13 13.73 1.56
N GLU A 130 -0.49 14.73 0.77
CA GLU A 130 -0.78 16.09 1.26
C GLU A 130 -1.94 16.08 2.25
N LEU A 131 -3.06 15.43 1.89
CA LEU A 131 -4.25 15.36 2.72
C LEU A 131 -4.02 14.59 4.03
N GLY A 132 -3.12 13.59 4.02
CA GLY A 132 -2.76 12.80 5.20
C GLY A 132 -1.70 13.43 6.09
N GLY A 133 -1.18 14.61 5.73
CA GLY A 133 -0.11 15.27 6.48
C GLY A 133 1.20 14.47 6.51
N LEU A 134 1.42 13.60 5.52
CA LEU A 134 2.62 12.76 5.43
C LEU A 134 3.75 13.57 4.77
N SER A 135 4.74 14.01 5.54
CA SER A 135 5.94 14.65 4.98
C SER A 135 6.83 13.62 4.28
N ARG A 136 7.39 13.96 3.11
CA ARG A 136 8.48 13.18 2.50
C ARG A 136 9.75 13.39 3.33
N GLY A 137 9.97 12.52 4.32
CA GLY A 137 11.23 12.41 5.06
C GLY A 137 12.29 11.68 4.28
#